data_AF-A0A957KBY5-F1
#
_entry.id   AF-A0A957KBY5-F1
#
_cell.length_a   1.000
_cell.length_b   1.000
_cell.length_c   1.000
_cell.angle_alpha   90.00
_cell.angle_beta   90.00
_cell.angle_gamma   90.00
#
_symmetry.space_group_name_H-M   'P 1'
#
loop_
_entity.id
_entity.type
_entity.pdbx_description
1 polymer ?
#
loop_
_entity_poly.entity_id
_entity_poly.type
_entity_poly.pdbx_seq_one_letter_code
_entity_poly.pdbx_strand_id
1 'polypeptide(L)'
;MIGIRGHRVTYAPLMECVQQTRAIADVIAAHDYETAMEMRGGSFKDAFRTLRTLVRALPHPPAPGQRRLRLAIMHGGAPAPGMNTAVRAAVRLGIDKGHFMLRIEDGINGLINGTITPMTWSSVNGWAARGGAELGTSRKAPTTEAEYEAIATQIKKHQIEGILMIGGWAGYQAIFNL
;
A
#
# COMPACT_ATOMS: atom_id res chain seq x y z
N MET A 1 27.06 -7.74 -21.22
CA MET A 1 26.76 -7.85 -19.78
C MET A 1 25.40 -8.49 -19.62
N ILE A 2 25.26 -9.48 -18.74
CA ILE A 2 23.98 -10.08 -18.38
C ILE A 2 23.35 -9.23 -17.26
N GLY A 3 22.06 -8.93 -17.37
CA GLY A 3 21.32 -8.15 -16.39
C GLY A 3 19.85 -8.60 -16.30
N ILE A 4 19.04 -7.83 -15.58
CA ILE A 4 17.60 -8.09 -15.42
C ILE A 4 16.81 -6.82 -15.76
N ARG A 5 15.75 -6.96 -16.57
CA ARG A 5 14.79 -5.89 -16.87
C ARG A 5 13.38 -6.48 -16.88
N GLY A 6 12.44 -5.86 -16.16
CA GLY A 6 11.07 -6.35 -16.08
C GLY A 6 10.95 -7.80 -15.60
N HIS A 7 11.77 -8.17 -14.61
CA HIS A 7 11.90 -9.54 -14.08
C HIS A 7 12.34 -10.59 -15.10
N ARG A 8 12.92 -10.19 -16.23
CA ARG A 8 13.49 -11.10 -17.24
C ARG A 8 14.98 -10.89 -17.34
N VAL A 9 15.72 -11.99 -17.45
CA VAL A 9 17.15 -11.95 -17.78
C VAL A 9 17.30 -11.33 -19.18
N THR A 10 18.20 -10.37 -19.29
CA THR A 10 18.49 -9.65 -20.53
C THR A 10 20.00 -9.50 -20.70
N TYR A 11 20.41 -9.11 -21.88
CA TYR A 11 21.79 -8.80 -22.20
C TYR A 11 21.86 -7.40 -22.81
N ALA A 12 22.93 -6.69 -22.48
CA ALA A 12 23.24 -5.39 -23.05
C ALA A 12 24.75 -5.31 -23.37
N PRO A 13 25.17 -4.53 -24.37
CA PRO A 13 26.59 -4.30 -24.64
C PRO A 13 27.30 -3.78 -23.39
N LEU A 14 28.40 -4.45 -22.99
CA LEU A 14 29.08 -4.15 -21.72
C LEU A 14 29.51 -2.68 -21.65
N MET A 15 30.09 -2.18 -22.74
CA MET A 15 30.63 -0.82 -22.78
C MET A 15 29.55 0.26 -22.70
N GLU A 16 28.36 0.02 -23.28
CA GLU A 16 27.23 0.93 -23.13
C GLU A 16 26.81 1.06 -21.66
N CYS A 17 26.75 -0.04 -20.92
CA CYS A 17 26.36 0.01 -19.52
C CYS A 17 27.42 0.66 -18.62
N VAL A 18 28.71 0.49 -18.94
CA VAL A 18 29.80 1.20 -18.27
C VAL A 18 29.66 2.71 -18.50
N GLN A 19 29.40 3.14 -19.75
CA GLN A 19 29.19 4.54 -20.11
C GLN A 19 27.97 5.12 -19.38
N GLN A 20 26.83 4.43 -19.42
CA GLN A 20 25.61 4.85 -18.71
C GLN A 20 25.83 5.00 -17.20
N THR A 21 26.59 4.10 -16.58
CA THR A 21 26.89 4.17 -15.15
C THR A 21 27.82 5.33 -14.82
N ARG A 22 28.83 5.61 -15.66
CA ARG A 22 29.74 6.74 -15.48
C ARG A 22 29.03 8.08 -15.66
N ALA A 23 28.14 8.19 -16.63
CA ALA A 23 27.38 9.42 -16.88
C ALA A 23 26.56 9.88 -15.66
N ILE A 24 26.12 8.96 -14.79
CA ILE A 24 25.44 9.33 -13.54
C ILE A 24 26.36 10.16 -12.63
N ALA A 25 27.66 9.86 -12.58
CA ALA A 25 28.60 10.60 -11.75
C ALA A 25 28.74 12.06 -12.23
N ASP A 26 28.76 12.26 -13.55
CA ASP A 26 28.85 13.60 -14.15
C ASP A 26 27.61 14.44 -13.82
N VAL A 27 26.42 13.84 -13.92
CA VAL A 27 25.13 14.47 -13.58
C VAL A 27 25.06 14.82 -12.08
N ILE A 28 25.55 13.93 -11.21
CA ILE A 28 25.64 14.21 -9.76
C ILE A 28 26.62 15.36 -9.49
N ALA A 29 27.79 15.40 -10.16
CA ALA A 29 28.76 16.47 -10.01
C ALA A 29 28.19 17.84 -10.45
N ALA A 30 27.30 17.83 -11.45
CA ALA A 30 26.55 19.00 -11.90
C ALA A 30 25.36 19.38 -10.98
N HIS A 31 25.14 18.65 -9.87
CA HIS A 31 24.01 18.84 -8.94
C HIS A 31 22.61 18.62 -9.57
N ASP A 32 22.53 17.91 -10.69
CA ASP A 32 21.26 17.58 -11.34
C ASP A 32 20.69 16.27 -10.78
N TYR A 33 20.15 16.35 -9.57
CA TYR A 33 19.67 15.17 -8.86
C TYR A 33 18.41 14.56 -9.47
N GLU A 34 17.57 15.34 -10.16
CA GLU A 34 16.36 14.80 -10.79
C GLU A 34 16.72 13.89 -11.97
N THR A 35 17.63 14.31 -12.85
CA THR A 35 18.12 13.45 -13.92
C THR A 35 18.90 12.27 -13.36
N ALA A 36 19.72 12.44 -12.31
CA ALA A 36 20.41 11.32 -11.68
C ALA A 36 19.42 10.25 -11.14
N MET A 37 18.30 10.67 -10.55
CA MET A 37 17.25 9.76 -10.08
C MET A 37 16.56 9.02 -11.24
N GLU A 38 16.32 9.70 -12.36
CA GLU A 38 15.71 9.09 -13.55
C GLU A 38 16.63 8.06 -14.21
N MET A 39 17.94 8.32 -14.24
CA MET A 39 18.94 7.38 -14.74
C MET A 39 19.03 6.10 -13.90
N ARG A 40 18.61 6.12 -12.62
CA ARG A 40 18.50 4.90 -11.77
C ARG A 40 17.27 4.05 -12.10
N GLY A 41 16.36 4.56 -12.94
CA GLY A 41 15.13 3.88 -13.36
C GLY A 41 13.90 4.26 -12.54
N GLY A 42 12.72 4.09 -13.14
CA GLY A 42 11.44 4.49 -12.53
C GLY A 42 11.15 3.82 -11.18
N SER A 43 11.50 2.54 -11.03
CA SER A 43 11.30 1.82 -9.76
C SER A 43 12.10 2.42 -8.60
N PHE A 44 13.29 2.97 -8.87
CA PHE A 44 14.10 3.63 -7.86
C PHE A 44 13.45 4.94 -7.40
N LYS A 45 12.99 5.77 -8.36
CA LYS A 45 12.31 7.04 -8.08
C LYS A 45 11.04 6.84 -7.27
N ASP A 46 10.25 5.81 -7.59
CA ASP A 46 9.02 5.49 -6.86
C ASP A 46 9.27 4.89 -5.47
N ALA A 47 10.27 4.01 -5.34
CA ALA A 47 10.69 3.47 -4.06
C ALA A 47 11.21 4.59 -3.14
N PHE A 48 12.02 5.50 -3.65
CA PHE A 48 12.53 6.65 -2.91
C PHE A 48 11.40 7.56 -2.41
N ARG A 49 10.45 7.91 -3.29
CA ARG A 49 9.28 8.73 -2.91
C ARG A 49 8.45 8.07 -1.82
N THR A 50 8.19 6.77 -1.96
CA THR A 50 7.45 5.98 -0.98
C THR A 50 8.18 5.98 0.36
N LEU A 51 9.47 5.62 0.36
CA LEU A 51 10.29 5.61 1.57
C LEU A 51 10.33 6.98 2.24
N ARG A 52 10.51 8.05 1.46
CA ARG A 52 10.53 9.43 1.94
C ARG A 52 9.25 9.78 2.71
N THR A 53 8.07 9.39 2.23
CA THR A 53 6.81 9.57 2.98
C THR A 53 6.77 8.66 4.22
N LEU A 54 7.17 7.39 4.08
CA LEU A 54 7.09 6.42 5.17
C LEU A 54 7.99 6.74 6.38
N VAL A 55 9.09 7.47 6.19
CA VAL A 55 10.02 7.85 7.27
C VAL A 55 9.68 9.17 7.95
N ARG A 56 8.68 9.92 7.46
CA ARG A 56 8.30 11.20 8.09
C ARG A 56 7.78 10.99 9.52
N ALA A 57 8.05 11.99 10.36
CA ALA A 57 7.47 12.07 11.70
C ALA A 57 5.97 12.35 11.65
N LEU A 58 5.55 13.25 10.75
CA LEU A 58 4.16 13.68 10.56
C LEU A 58 3.76 13.70 9.08
N PRO A 59 2.47 13.47 8.75
CA PRO A 59 1.95 13.61 7.40
C PRO A 59 1.97 15.07 6.94
N HIS A 60 1.90 15.30 5.63
CA HIS A 60 1.56 16.63 5.12
C HIS A 60 0.11 17.00 5.49
N PRO A 61 -0.18 18.30 5.71
CA PRO A 61 -1.55 18.75 5.78
C PRO A 61 -2.24 18.53 4.41
N PRO A 62 -3.53 18.17 4.37
CA PRO A 62 -4.27 18.08 3.13
C PRO A 62 -4.30 19.45 2.43
N ALA A 63 -4.27 19.46 1.10
CA ALA A 63 -4.36 20.71 0.36
C ALA A 63 -5.77 21.35 0.54
N PRO A 64 -5.88 22.69 0.59
CA PRO A 64 -7.17 23.36 0.67
C PRO A 64 -8.12 22.92 -0.46
N GLY A 65 -9.37 22.58 -0.11
CA GLY A 65 -10.38 22.14 -1.07
C GLY A 65 -10.17 20.72 -1.64
N GLN A 66 -9.15 19.99 -1.19
CA GLN A 66 -8.90 18.63 -1.67
C GLN A 66 -9.99 17.66 -1.21
N ARG A 67 -10.49 16.80 -2.12
CA ARG A 67 -11.39 15.70 -1.78
C ARG A 67 -10.68 14.71 -0.84
N ARG A 68 -11.36 14.35 0.25
CA ARG A 68 -10.85 13.43 1.27
C ARG A 68 -11.70 12.16 1.29
N LEU A 69 -11.15 11.08 0.73
CA LEU A 69 -11.82 9.79 0.67
C LEU A 69 -11.79 9.09 2.03
N ARG A 70 -12.77 8.22 2.30
CA ARG A 70 -12.75 7.26 3.41
C ARG A 70 -12.46 5.86 2.90
N LEU A 71 -11.22 5.41 3.11
CA LEU A 71 -10.69 4.16 2.58
C LEU A 71 -10.55 3.13 3.71
N ALA A 72 -11.16 1.97 3.55
CA ALA A 72 -11.07 0.87 4.51
C ALA A 72 -10.01 -0.15 4.09
N ILE A 73 -9.28 -0.69 5.05
CA ILE A 73 -8.25 -1.71 4.85
C ILE A 73 -8.62 -2.94 5.66
N MET A 74 -8.46 -4.12 5.06
CA MET A 74 -8.66 -5.41 5.75
C MET A 74 -7.71 -6.49 5.23
N HIS A 75 -7.50 -7.53 6.04
CA HIS A 75 -6.81 -8.73 5.59
C HIS A 75 -7.79 -9.82 5.13
N GLY A 76 -7.35 -10.69 4.23
CA GLY A 76 -8.10 -11.86 3.78
C GLY A 76 -7.22 -13.08 3.54
N GLY A 77 -7.56 -14.20 4.16
CA GLY A 77 -6.86 -15.46 4.04
C GLY A 77 -5.99 -15.81 5.25
N ALA A 78 -4.95 -16.59 5.02
CA ALA A 78 -3.98 -16.97 6.04
C ALA A 78 -3.00 -15.82 6.32
N PRO A 79 -2.47 -15.70 7.56
CA PRO A 79 -1.41 -14.76 7.86
C PRO A 79 -0.19 -14.97 6.95
N ALA A 80 0.34 -13.89 6.40
CA ALA A 80 1.52 -13.91 5.55
C ALA A 80 2.50 -12.79 5.94
N PRO A 81 3.83 -13.01 5.79
CA PRO A 81 4.81 -11.95 5.95
C PRO A 81 4.50 -10.76 5.05
N GLY A 82 4.60 -9.55 5.60
CA GLY A 82 4.37 -8.30 4.86
C GLY A 82 2.94 -7.76 4.90
N MET A 83 1.96 -8.47 5.47
CA MET A 83 0.59 -7.96 5.65
C MET A 83 0.58 -6.65 6.45
N ASN A 84 1.20 -6.65 7.63
CA ASN A 84 1.34 -5.44 8.45
C ASN A 84 2.13 -4.33 7.76
N THR A 85 3.17 -4.69 7.00
CA THR A 85 3.99 -3.75 6.22
C THR A 85 3.14 -3.07 5.13
N ALA A 86 2.28 -3.82 4.45
CA ALA A 86 1.36 -3.33 3.45
C ALA A 86 0.29 -2.40 4.06
N VAL A 87 -0.32 -2.79 5.19
CA VAL A 87 -1.25 -1.92 5.92
C VAL A 87 -0.55 -0.63 6.34
N ARG A 88 0.65 -0.71 6.92
CA ARG A 88 1.43 0.46 7.32
C ARG A 88 1.67 1.40 6.14
N ALA A 89 2.07 0.85 5.00
CA ALA A 89 2.32 1.63 3.80
C ALA A 89 1.02 2.32 3.31
N ALA A 90 -0.07 1.57 3.19
CA ALA A 90 -1.36 2.10 2.76
C ALA A 90 -1.89 3.19 3.71
N VAL A 91 -1.82 2.98 5.02
CA VAL A 91 -2.26 3.96 6.03
C VAL A 91 -1.42 5.23 5.96
N ARG A 92 -0.08 5.12 5.99
CA ARG A 92 0.78 6.32 5.95
C ARG A 92 0.64 7.07 4.63
N LEU A 93 0.63 6.37 3.49
CA LEU A 93 0.45 7.02 2.19
C LEU A 93 -0.94 7.66 2.05
N GLY A 94 -1.98 6.99 2.52
CA GLY A 94 -3.35 7.51 2.47
C GLY A 94 -3.54 8.75 3.34
N ILE A 95 -3.03 8.74 4.57
CA ILE A 95 -3.07 9.90 5.47
C ILE A 95 -2.20 11.05 4.94
N ASP A 96 -1.01 10.77 4.40
CA ASP A 96 -0.14 11.79 3.80
C ASP A 96 -0.79 12.47 2.58
N LYS A 97 -1.65 11.72 1.87
CA LYS A 97 -2.52 12.25 0.81
C LYS A 97 -3.82 12.88 1.32
N GLY A 98 -4.01 13.02 2.64
CA GLY A 98 -5.18 13.67 3.22
C GLY A 98 -6.45 12.82 3.31
N HIS A 99 -6.40 11.53 3.00
CA HIS A 99 -7.55 10.62 3.12
C HIS A 99 -7.75 10.14 4.56
N PHE A 100 -8.98 9.70 4.86
CA PHE A 100 -9.29 9.00 6.10
C PHE A 100 -9.09 7.51 5.89
N MET A 101 -8.33 6.89 6.79
CA MET A 101 -8.03 5.46 6.73
C MET A 101 -8.79 4.75 7.83
N LEU A 102 -9.49 3.67 7.48
CA LEU A 102 -10.25 2.83 8.39
C LEU A 102 -9.64 1.43 8.41
N ARG A 103 -9.61 0.79 9.57
CA ARG A 103 -9.31 -0.63 9.72
C ARG A 103 -10.59 -1.41 9.93
N ILE A 104 -10.66 -2.58 9.30
CA ILE A 104 -11.67 -3.61 9.54
C ILE A 104 -10.98 -4.78 10.21
N GLU A 105 -11.47 -5.18 11.39
CA GLU A 105 -10.93 -6.36 12.10
C GLU A 105 -11.33 -7.67 11.43
N ASP A 106 -10.47 -8.68 11.49
CA ASP A 106 -10.80 -10.08 11.14
C ASP A 106 -11.42 -10.28 9.74
N GLY A 107 -11.12 -9.38 8.81
CA GLY A 107 -11.56 -9.44 7.41
C GLY A 107 -13.06 -9.26 7.24
N ILE A 108 -13.69 -10.12 6.43
CA ILE A 108 -15.13 -10.03 6.11
C ILE A 108 -15.99 -10.18 7.37
N ASN A 109 -15.58 -10.97 8.35
CA ASN A 109 -16.32 -11.11 9.61
C ASN A 109 -16.48 -9.76 10.33
N GLY A 110 -15.40 -8.98 10.48
CA GLY A 110 -15.53 -7.66 11.10
C GLY A 110 -16.24 -6.67 10.20
N LEU A 111 -16.21 -6.82 8.87
CA LEU A 111 -17.01 -5.98 7.97
C LEU A 111 -18.52 -6.25 8.15
N ILE A 112 -18.93 -7.51 8.28
CA ILE A 112 -20.34 -7.87 8.58
C ILE A 112 -20.74 -7.31 9.95
N ASN A 113 -19.89 -7.52 10.96
CA ASN A 113 -20.17 -7.13 12.34
C ASN A 113 -20.02 -5.62 12.62
N GLY A 114 -19.46 -4.86 11.68
CA GLY A 114 -19.20 -3.42 11.87
C GLY A 114 -18.03 -3.10 12.80
N THR A 115 -17.07 -4.02 12.95
CA THR A 115 -15.84 -3.81 13.72
C THR A 115 -14.85 -2.95 12.92
N ILE A 116 -15.22 -1.69 12.72
CA ILE A 116 -14.52 -0.74 11.85
C ILE A 116 -14.11 0.49 12.66
N THR A 117 -12.81 0.77 12.72
CA THR A 117 -12.27 1.91 13.50
C THR A 117 -11.35 2.79 12.67
N PRO A 118 -11.26 4.11 12.96
CA PRO A 118 -10.34 4.99 12.28
C PRO A 118 -8.89 4.69 12.67
N MET A 119 -7.99 4.76 11.69
CA MET A 119 -6.55 4.68 11.89
C MET A 119 -5.91 6.07 11.91
N THR A 120 -4.79 6.18 12.62
CA THR A 120 -4.00 7.41 12.72
C THR A 120 -2.60 7.17 12.18
N TRP A 121 -1.82 8.24 12.02
CA TRP A 121 -0.42 8.12 11.59
C TRP A 121 0.40 7.19 12.49
N SER A 122 0.13 7.25 13.80
CA SER A 122 0.84 6.50 14.84
C SER A 122 0.31 5.09 15.07
N SER A 123 -0.91 4.75 14.60
CA SER A 123 -1.52 3.44 14.86
C SER A 123 -0.78 2.28 14.19
N VAL A 124 0.08 2.56 13.22
CA VAL A 124 0.88 1.57 12.47
C VAL A 124 2.38 1.67 12.78
N ASN A 125 2.76 2.28 13.91
CA ASN A 125 4.14 2.37 14.33
C ASN A 125 4.73 0.99 14.67
N GLY A 126 5.95 0.71 14.21
CA GLY A 126 6.60 -0.59 14.40
C GLY A 126 6.09 -1.73 13.49
N TRP A 127 5.03 -1.51 12.71
CA TRP A 127 4.43 -2.57 11.88
C TRP A 127 5.30 -2.98 10.69
N ALA A 128 6.27 -2.16 10.28
CA ALA A 128 7.12 -2.44 9.12
C ALA A 128 7.88 -3.76 9.23
N ALA A 129 8.41 -4.06 10.43
CA ALA A 129 9.20 -5.25 10.72
C ALA A 129 8.38 -6.34 11.44
N ARG A 130 7.10 -6.08 11.74
CA ARG A 130 6.27 -6.99 12.52
C ARG A 130 5.60 -8.03 11.61
N GLY A 131 5.86 -9.31 11.86
CA GLY A 131 5.16 -10.41 11.21
C GLY A 131 3.70 -10.54 11.64
N GLY A 132 2.96 -11.44 10.99
CA GLY A 132 1.56 -11.70 11.29
C GLY A 132 0.58 -10.68 10.69
N ALA A 133 -0.59 -10.56 11.29
CA ALA A 133 -1.73 -9.79 10.81
C ALA A 133 -2.40 -9.07 11.99
N GLU A 134 -1.98 -7.85 12.30
CA GLU A 134 -2.44 -7.06 13.46
C GLU A 134 -3.90 -6.59 13.34
N LEU A 135 -4.46 -6.56 12.14
CA LEU A 135 -5.89 -6.36 11.92
C LEU A 135 -6.71 -7.64 12.14
N GLY A 136 -6.06 -8.76 12.47
CA GLY A 136 -6.64 -10.09 12.31
C GLY A 136 -6.76 -10.46 10.83
N THR A 137 -7.13 -11.70 10.54
CA THR A 137 -7.41 -12.17 9.17
C THR A 137 -8.29 -13.41 9.23
N SER A 138 -9.17 -13.57 8.24
CA SER A 138 -10.03 -14.74 8.12
C SER A 138 -10.15 -15.19 6.66
N ARG A 139 -10.57 -16.44 6.46
CA ARG A 139 -10.91 -16.98 5.13
C ARG A 139 -12.40 -16.81 4.77
N LYS A 140 -13.16 -16.07 5.59
CA LYS A 140 -14.60 -15.90 5.38
C LYS A 140 -14.83 -15.11 4.10
N ALA A 141 -15.77 -15.61 3.29
CA ALA A 141 -16.43 -14.87 2.25
C ALA A 141 -17.93 -14.72 2.62
N PRO A 142 -18.60 -13.66 2.17
CA PRO A 142 -20.05 -13.57 2.29
C PRO A 142 -20.70 -14.67 1.44
N THR A 143 -21.71 -15.32 2.01
CA THR A 143 -22.35 -16.52 1.47
C THR A 143 -23.86 -16.45 1.48
N THR A 144 -24.45 -15.53 2.25
CA THR A 144 -25.90 -15.34 2.36
C THR A 144 -26.28 -13.90 2.06
N GLU A 145 -27.51 -13.68 1.61
CA GLU A 145 -28.02 -12.33 1.33
C GLU A 145 -27.94 -11.42 2.55
N ALA A 146 -28.28 -11.94 3.74
CA ALA A 146 -28.20 -11.19 4.99
C ALA A 146 -26.76 -10.72 5.31
N GLU A 147 -25.73 -11.48 4.93
CA GLU A 147 -24.34 -11.05 5.08
C GLU A 147 -24.00 -9.91 4.11
N TYR A 148 -24.48 -9.95 2.88
CA TYR A 148 -24.31 -8.87 1.91
C TYR A 148 -25.03 -7.59 2.34
N GLU A 149 -26.27 -7.70 2.81
CA GLU A 149 -27.04 -6.56 3.35
C GLU A 149 -26.35 -5.93 4.57
N ALA A 150 -25.80 -6.76 5.47
CA ALA A 150 -25.02 -6.28 6.60
C ALA A 150 -23.77 -5.52 6.15
N ILE A 151 -23.02 -6.05 5.20
CA ILE A 151 -21.84 -5.39 4.61
C ILE A 151 -22.23 -4.05 3.97
N ALA A 152 -23.28 -4.03 3.13
CA ALA A 152 -23.77 -2.81 2.50
C ALA A 152 -24.19 -1.76 3.54
N THR A 153 -24.82 -2.20 4.63
CA THR A 153 -25.17 -1.34 5.76
C THR A 153 -23.93 -0.72 6.40
N GLN A 154 -22.87 -1.50 6.65
CA GLN A 154 -21.65 -0.96 7.24
C GLN A 154 -20.90 -0.02 6.27
N ILE A 155 -20.83 -0.36 4.98
CA ILE A 155 -20.25 0.52 3.95
C ILE A 155 -20.95 1.88 3.96
N LYS A 156 -22.29 1.88 3.96
CA LYS A 156 -23.09 3.11 4.00
C LYS A 156 -22.89 3.88 5.32
N LYS A 157 -22.98 3.18 6.47
CA LYS A 157 -22.84 3.78 7.80
C LYS A 157 -21.48 4.43 8.03
N HIS A 158 -20.41 3.77 7.60
CA HIS A 158 -19.04 4.28 7.74
C HIS A 158 -18.59 5.14 6.56
N GLN A 159 -19.46 5.32 5.56
CA GLN A 159 -19.23 6.08 4.32
C GLN A 159 -17.96 5.61 3.60
N ILE A 160 -17.78 4.30 3.47
CA ILE A 160 -16.60 3.71 2.84
C ILE A 160 -16.69 3.95 1.33
N GLU A 161 -15.70 4.64 0.77
CA GLU A 161 -15.62 4.96 -0.67
C GLU A 161 -14.66 4.02 -1.41
N GLY A 162 -13.85 3.26 -0.69
CA GLY A 162 -12.92 2.30 -1.26
C GLY A 162 -12.44 1.30 -0.23
N ILE A 163 -12.19 0.07 -0.67
CA ILE A 163 -11.71 -1.04 0.15
C ILE A 163 -10.38 -1.53 -0.43
N LEU A 164 -9.37 -1.64 0.43
CA LEU A 164 -8.11 -2.30 0.14
C LEU A 164 -8.05 -3.64 0.88
N MET A 165 -8.17 -4.73 0.12
CA MET A 165 -7.97 -6.09 0.60
C MET A 165 -6.51 -6.50 0.45
N ILE A 166 -5.89 -6.89 1.55
CA ILE A 166 -4.52 -7.43 1.56
C ILE A 166 -4.63 -8.92 1.89
N GLY A 167 -4.36 -9.78 0.91
CA GLY A 167 -4.64 -11.20 1.08
C GLY A 167 -4.25 -12.06 -0.10
N GLY A 168 -4.54 -13.36 0.04
CA GLY A 168 -4.39 -14.35 -1.02
C GLY A 168 -5.71 -14.64 -1.73
N TRP A 169 -5.85 -15.89 -2.20
CA TRP A 169 -7.01 -16.36 -2.95
C TRP A 169 -8.37 -16.11 -2.26
N ALA A 170 -8.47 -16.41 -0.96
CA ALA A 170 -9.72 -16.19 -0.22
C ALA A 170 -10.12 -14.70 -0.17
N GLY A 171 -9.14 -13.80 0.00
CA GLY A 171 -9.37 -12.35 -0.04
C GLY A 171 -9.79 -11.87 -1.43
N TYR A 172 -9.16 -12.41 -2.49
CA TYR A 172 -9.53 -12.14 -3.88
C TYR A 172 -10.99 -12.54 -4.16
N GLN A 173 -11.36 -13.79 -3.83
CA GLN A 173 -12.73 -14.28 -4.04
C GLN A 173 -13.75 -13.47 -3.24
N ALA A 174 -13.43 -13.11 -1.99
CA ALA A 174 -14.34 -12.33 -1.16
C ALA A 174 -14.66 -10.96 -1.77
N ILE A 175 -13.66 -10.25 -2.30
CA ILE A 175 -13.87 -8.93 -2.95
C ILE A 175 -14.50 -9.06 -4.32
N PHE A 176 -14.17 -10.10 -5.08
CA PHE A 176 -14.74 -10.31 -6.41
C PHE A 176 -16.27 -10.50 -6.38
N ASN A 177 -16.79 -11.07 -5.30
CA ASN A 177 -18.22 -11.31 -5.12
C ASN A 177 -18.97 -10.16 -4.41
N LEU A 178 -18.27 -9.09 -4.05
CA LEU A 178 -18.73 -8.01 -3.15
C LEU A 178 -19.24 -6.80 -3.95
#